data_AF-A0A662VJM0-F1
#
_entry.id   AF-A0A662VJM0-F1
#
_cell.length_a   1.000
_cell.length_b   1.000
_cell.length_c   1.000
_cell.angle_alpha   90.00
_cell.angle_beta   90.00
_cell.angle_gamma   90.00
#
_symmetry.space_group_name_H-M   'P 1'
#
loop_
_entity.id
_entity.type
_entity.pdbx_description
1 polymer ?
#
loop_
_entity_poly.entity_id
_entity_poly.type
_entity_poly.pdbx_seq_one_letter_code
_entity_poly.pdbx_strand_id
1 'polypeptide(L)'
;KRVNPHAFRHARATHLANFLTEAQMKEFFGWVQDSNMASVYVHLSGRDVDRAILKLYGIEMNEEDNGELLKPKKCLRCGETNPATNQVCRRCFFPLDERAEKLFEKEMKMEIISQIMENLWNDREFREFFLKKVREVKLPSI
;
A
#
# COMPACT_ATOMS: atom_id res chain seq x y z
N LYS A 1 -4.48 17.42 20.33
CA LYS A 1 -3.30 18.14 19.77
C LYS A 1 -3.82 19.18 18.79
N ARG A 2 -3.41 20.47 18.86
CA ARG A 2 -3.89 21.49 17.91
C ARG A 2 -3.28 21.22 16.52
N VAL A 3 -4.10 21.26 15.49
CA VAL A 3 -3.69 21.07 14.10
C VAL A 3 -3.06 22.38 13.61
N ASN A 4 -1.83 22.33 13.09
CA ASN A 4 -1.12 23.50 12.56
C ASN A 4 -0.96 23.36 11.03
N PRO A 5 -1.74 24.09 10.21
CA PRO A 5 -1.63 24.07 8.75
C PRO A 5 -0.21 24.35 8.23
N HIS A 6 0.54 25.24 8.90
CA HIS A 6 1.92 25.57 8.51
C HIS A 6 2.84 24.35 8.57
N ALA A 7 2.67 23.48 9.58
CA ALA A 7 3.48 22.28 9.72
C ALA A 7 3.27 21.31 8.54
N PHE A 8 2.04 21.17 8.04
CA PHE A 8 1.77 20.35 6.86
C PHE A 8 2.39 20.93 5.59
N ARG A 9 2.28 22.25 5.41
CA ARG A 9 2.92 22.95 4.28
C ARG A 9 4.44 22.77 4.31
N HIS A 10 5.06 22.94 5.47
CA HIS A 10 6.49 22.74 5.65
C HIS A 10 6.92 21.31 5.35
N ALA A 11 6.23 20.32 5.94
CA ALA A 11 6.52 18.91 5.68
C ALA A 11 6.38 18.56 4.19
N ARG A 12 5.36 19.11 3.52
CA ARG A 12 5.17 18.91 2.08
C ARG A 12 6.27 19.56 1.24
N ALA A 13 6.74 20.76 1.60
CA ALA A 13 7.84 21.44 0.93
C ALA A 13 9.16 20.68 1.08
N THR A 14 9.49 20.23 2.29
CA THR A 14 10.66 19.39 2.55
C THR A 14 10.62 18.10 1.73
N HIS A 15 9.48 17.42 1.67
CA HIS A 15 9.34 16.18 0.89
C HIS A 15 9.50 16.43 -0.62
N LEU A 16 8.88 17.48 -1.16
CA LEU A 16 8.91 17.77 -2.60
C LEU A 16 10.26 18.32 -3.09
N ALA A 17 11.11 18.86 -2.21
CA ALA A 17 12.43 19.35 -2.58
C ALA A 17 13.35 18.26 -3.15
N ASN A 18 13.09 16.98 -2.84
CA ASN A 18 13.81 15.85 -3.42
C ASN A 18 13.43 15.54 -4.87
N PHE A 19 12.31 16.08 -5.36
CA PHE A 19 11.72 15.73 -6.65
C PHE A 19 11.55 16.93 -7.60
N LEU A 20 11.51 18.15 -7.06
CA LEU A 20 11.24 19.38 -7.81
C LEU A 20 12.45 20.31 -7.80
N THR A 21 12.66 21.01 -8.92
CA THR A 21 13.58 22.16 -9.00
C THR A 21 13.05 23.36 -8.20
N GLU A 22 13.91 24.31 -7.86
CA GLU A 22 13.50 25.51 -7.14
C GLU A 22 12.37 26.28 -7.84
N ALA A 23 12.45 26.45 -9.16
CA ALA A 23 11.42 27.14 -9.95
C ALA A 23 10.07 26.42 -9.88
N GLN A 24 10.07 25.09 -9.97
CA GLN A 24 8.86 24.27 -9.82
C GLN A 24 8.29 24.34 -8.41
N MET A 25 9.14 24.36 -7.38
CA MET A 25 8.69 24.56 -6.00
C MET A 25 8.04 25.94 -5.82
N LYS A 26 8.64 27.00 -6.36
CA LYS A 26 8.11 28.36 -6.27
C LYS A 26 6.72 28.45 -6.91
N GLU A 27 6.55 27.86 -8.08
CA GLU A 27 5.25 27.79 -8.75
C GLU A 27 4.23 26.98 -7.92
N PHE A 28 4.59 25.76 -7.52
CA PHE A 28 3.67 24.86 -6.80
C PHE A 28 3.23 25.40 -5.44
N PHE A 29 4.12 26.07 -4.71
CA PHE A 29 3.83 26.62 -3.38
C PHE A 29 3.34 28.08 -3.39
N GLY A 30 3.22 28.69 -4.57
CA GLY A 30 2.78 30.08 -4.74
C GLY A 30 3.79 31.09 -4.20
N TRP A 31 5.09 30.79 -4.27
CA TRP A 31 6.14 31.74 -3.95
C TRP A 31 6.51 32.62 -5.14
N VAL A 32 6.95 33.83 -4.86
CA VAL A 32 7.50 34.73 -5.89
C VAL A 32 8.76 34.08 -6.49
N GLN A 33 8.90 34.16 -7.81
CA GLN A 33 10.01 33.54 -8.53
C GLN A 33 11.39 34.08 -8.07
N ASP A 34 11.45 35.36 -7.72
CA ASP A 34 12.67 36.00 -7.18
C ASP A 34 12.90 35.75 -5.68
N SER A 35 12.06 34.97 -5.00
CA SER A 35 12.23 34.71 -3.57
C SER A 35 13.32 33.67 -3.28
N ASN A 36 13.94 33.79 -2.11
CA ASN A 36 14.87 32.80 -1.56
C ASN A 36 14.15 31.69 -0.78
N MET A 37 12.83 31.50 -0.97
CA MET A 37 12.07 30.54 -0.16
C MET A 37 12.40 29.08 -0.46
N ALA A 38 12.71 28.75 -1.72
CA ALA A 38 13.00 27.38 -2.12
C ALA A 38 14.33 26.86 -1.55
N SER A 39 15.33 27.72 -1.40
CA SER A 39 16.66 27.34 -0.86
C SER A 39 16.62 26.91 0.60
N VAL A 40 15.56 27.21 1.34
CA VAL A 40 15.32 26.68 2.70
C VAL A 40 15.12 25.16 2.69
N TYR A 41 14.64 24.60 1.57
CA TYR A 41 14.29 23.19 1.45
C TYR A 41 15.20 22.41 0.50
N VAL A 42 15.74 23.07 -0.52
CA VAL A 42 16.61 22.45 -1.51
C VAL A 42 18.04 22.42 -0.99
N HIS A 43 18.55 21.21 -0.75
CA HIS A 43 19.94 20.97 -0.41
C HIS A 43 20.53 20.05 -1.47
N LEU A 44 21.22 20.64 -2.46
CA LEU A 44 21.87 19.85 -3.51
C LEU A 44 23.09 19.14 -2.91
N SER A 45 23.06 17.80 -2.83
CA SER A 45 24.27 17.05 -2.54
C SER A 45 25.04 16.79 -3.85
N GLY A 46 26.37 16.64 -3.78
CA GLY A 46 27.16 16.28 -4.97
C GLY A 46 26.66 14.99 -5.66
N ARG A 47 26.12 14.05 -4.87
CA ARG A 47 25.51 12.81 -5.37
C ARG A 47 24.27 13.06 -6.24
N ASP A 48 23.47 14.09 -5.93
CA ASP A 48 22.27 14.43 -6.71
C ASP A 48 22.65 15.05 -8.07
N VAL A 49 23.73 15.83 -8.10
CA VAL A 49 24.33 16.37 -9.32
C VAL A 49 24.83 15.24 -10.22
N ASP A 50 25.62 14.33 -9.65
CA ASP A 50 26.15 13.18 -10.38
C ASP A 50 25.03 12.32 -10.98
N ARG A 51 23.97 12.06 -10.20
CA ARG A 51 22.79 11.32 -10.67
C ARG A 51 22.08 12.03 -11.82
N ALA A 52 21.89 13.35 -11.73
CA ALA A 52 21.25 14.13 -12.80
C ALA A 52 22.08 14.11 -14.09
N ILE A 53 23.41 14.20 -13.98
CA ILE A 53 24.33 14.12 -15.12
C ILE A 53 24.31 12.71 -15.73
N LEU A 54 24.38 11.66 -14.92
CA LEU A 54 24.32 10.28 -15.40
C LEU A 54 23.00 10.00 -16.13
N LYS A 55 21.87 10.48 -15.59
CA LYS A 55 20.56 10.39 -16.25
C LYS A 55 20.53 11.11 -17.60
N LEU A 56 21.17 12.28 -17.72
CA LEU A 56 21.30 13.01 -18.99
C LEU A 56 22.05 12.18 -20.05
N TYR A 57 23.04 11.40 -19.64
CA TYR A 57 23.79 10.49 -20.51
C TYR A 57 23.13 9.11 -20.69
N GLY A 58 21.90 8.92 -20.20
CA GLY A 58 21.16 7.66 -20.33
C GLY A 58 21.65 6.54 -19.42
N ILE A 59 22.44 6.86 -18.38
CA ILE A 59 22.90 5.91 -17.38
C ILE A 59 21.91 5.92 -16.21
N GLU A 60 21.04 4.93 -16.17
CA GLU A 60 20.11 4.74 -15.05
C GLU A 60 20.87 4.17 -13.85
N MET A 61 21.05 4.98 -12.81
CA MET A 61 21.41 4.47 -11.49
C MET A 61 20.15 3.88 -10.86
N ASN A 62 20.24 2.64 -10.34
CA ASN A 62 19.16 2.05 -9.57
C ASN A 62 18.74 3.03 -8.47
N GLU A 63 17.50 3.51 -8.55
CA GLU A 63 16.94 4.38 -7.54
C GLU A 63 17.02 3.63 -6.20
N GLU A 64 17.74 4.18 -5.22
CA GLU A 64 17.60 3.77 -3.84
C GLU A 64 16.10 3.86 -3.53
N ASP A 65 15.54 2.72 -3.11
CA ASP A 65 14.13 2.49 -2.86
C ASP A 65 13.57 3.61 -1.97
N ASN A 66 13.04 4.66 -2.60
CA ASN A 66 12.35 5.77 -1.95
C ASN A 66 11.06 5.19 -1.40
N GLY A 67 11.17 4.61 -0.19
CA GLY A 67 10.21 3.70 0.43
C GLY A 67 8.80 3.81 -0.11
N GLU A 68 8.34 2.73 -0.75
CA GLU A 68 7.05 2.55 -1.43
C GLU A 68 6.07 3.72 -1.22
N LEU A 69 6.19 4.75 -2.07
CA LEU A 69 5.19 5.80 -2.11
C LEU A 69 3.81 5.16 -2.26
N LEU A 70 2.86 5.53 -1.39
CA LEU A 70 1.49 5.05 -1.44
C LEU A 70 0.83 5.52 -2.75
N LYS A 71 0.89 4.67 -3.77
CA LYS A 71 0.33 4.93 -5.09
C LYS A 71 -1.13 4.45 -5.17
N PRO A 72 -2.04 5.23 -5.77
CA PRO A 72 -3.39 4.78 -6.04
C PRO A 72 -3.40 3.47 -6.85
N LYS A 73 -4.32 2.55 -6.50
CA LYS A 73 -4.51 1.26 -7.18
C LYS A 73 -5.67 1.37 -8.17
N LYS A 74 -5.48 0.93 -9.41
CA LYS A 74 -6.57 0.84 -10.39
C LYS A 74 -7.23 -0.54 -10.29
N CYS A 75 -8.56 -0.56 -10.14
CA CYS A 75 -9.30 -1.82 -10.10
C CYS A 75 -9.28 -2.51 -11.46
N LEU A 76 -8.82 -3.77 -11.50
CA LEU A 76 -8.76 -4.57 -12.73
C LEU A 76 -10.13 -5.01 -13.25
N ARG A 77 -11.17 -4.99 -12.39
CA ARG A 77 -12.53 -5.37 -12.76
C ARG A 77 -13.35 -4.22 -13.35
N CYS A 78 -13.42 -3.08 -12.64
CA CYS A 78 -14.32 -1.98 -13.02
C CYS A 78 -13.59 -0.68 -13.41
N GLY A 79 -12.26 -0.66 -13.35
CA GLY A 79 -11.43 0.49 -13.74
C GLY A 79 -11.33 1.62 -12.71
N GLU A 80 -12.03 1.54 -11.57
CA GLU A 80 -12.04 2.57 -10.52
C GLU A 80 -10.64 2.80 -9.92
N THR A 81 -10.25 4.06 -9.72
CA THR A 81 -9.02 4.43 -9.02
C THR A 81 -9.28 4.47 -7.51
N ASN A 82 -8.57 3.63 -6.77
CA ASN A 82 -8.72 3.45 -5.34
C ASN A 82 -7.49 3.98 -4.59
N PRO A 83 -7.64 4.47 -3.34
CA PRO A 83 -6.52 4.79 -2.47
C PRO A 83 -5.59 3.58 -2.28
N ALA A 84 -4.30 3.82 -2.05
CA ALA A 84 -3.30 2.77 -1.81
C ALA A 84 -3.64 1.86 -0.63
N THR A 85 -4.33 2.42 0.38
CA THR A 85 -4.73 1.73 1.62
C THR A 85 -5.95 0.83 1.45
N ASN A 86 -6.68 0.94 0.34
CA ASN A 86 -7.83 0.07 0.10
C ASN A 86 -7.35 -1.34 -0.24
N GLN A 87 -7.95 -2.33 0.43
CA GLN A 87 -7.80 -3.75 0.10
C GLN A 87 -8.81 -4.20 -0.97
N VAL A 88 -9.99 -3.58 -0.98
CA VAL A 88 -11.05 -3.84 -1.96
C VAL A 88 -11.47 -2.58 -2.70
N CYS A 89 -11.98 -2.78 -3.91
CA CYS A 89 -12.52 -1.72 -4.73
C CYS A 89 -13.72 -1.08 -4.04
N ARG A 90 -13.69 0.25 -3.84
CA ARG A 90 -14.79 1.01 -3.25
C ARG A 90 -16.08 1.01 -4.07
N ARG A 91 -16.01 0.59 -5.34
CA ARG A 91 -17.13 0.58 -6.28
C ARG A 91 -17.73 -0.81 -6.52
N CYS A 92 -16.88 -1.83 -6.69
CA CYS A 92 -17.34 -3.19 -7.05
C CYS A 92 -16.89 -4.27 -6.07
N PHE A 93 -16.25 -3.90 -4.96
CA PHE A 93 -15.75 -4.80 -3.92
C PHE A 93 -14.72 -5.84 -4.38
N PHE A 94 -14.23 -5.74 -5.61
CA PHE A 94 -13.19 -6.63 -6.12
C PHE A 94 -11.86 -6.43 -5.35
N PRO A 95 -11.15 -7.51 -4.98
CA PRO A 95 -9.82 -7.42 -4.37
C PRO A 95 -8.85 -6.59 -5.22
N LEU A 96 -8.07 -5.71 -4.57
CA LEU A 96 -7.13 -4.82 -5.26
C LEU A 96 -5.68 -5.29 -5.19
N ASP A 97 -5.39 -6.30 -4.37
CA ASP A 97 -4.07 -6.91 -4.24
C ASP A 97 -4.17 -8.40 -3.86
N GLU A 98 -3.04 -9.10 -4.01
CA GLU A 98 -2.93 -10.54 -3.75
C GLU A 98 -3.25 -10.90 -2.29
N ARG A 99 -2.98 -9.99 -1.34
CA ARG A 99 -3.33 -10.22 0.08
C ARG A 99 -4.83 -10.23 0.27
N ALA A 100 -5.54 -9.26 -0.30
CA ALA A 100 -6.98 -9.21 -0.29
C ALA A 100 -7.56 -10.46 -0.96
N GLU A 101 -7.06 -10.84 -2.13
CA GLU A 101 -7.51 -12.04 -2.84
C GLU A 101 -7.37 -13.32 -1.99
N LYS A 102 -6.22 -13.52 -1.35
CA LYS A 102 -5.98 -14.66 -0.43
C LYS A 102 -6.91 -14.67 0.78
N LEU A 103 -7.25 -13.49 1.33
CA LEU A 103 -8.20 -13.38 2.43
C LEU A 103 -9.60 -13.81 2.00
N PHE A 104 -10.07 -13.31 0.85
CA PHE A 104 -11.37 -13.72 0.29
C PHE A 104 -11.41 -15.22 -0.03
N GLU A 105 -10.37 -15.78 -0.63
CA GLU A 105 -10.29 -17.23 -0.87
C GLU A 105 -10.38 -18.04 0.42
N LYS A 106 -9.68 -17.60 1.47
CA LYS A 106 -9.69 -18.29 2.76
C LYS A 106 -11.09 -18.26 3.38
N GLU A 107 -11.75 -17.11 3.38
CA GLU A 107 -13.12 -16.97 3.87
C GLU A 107 -14.09 -17.86 3.09
N MET A 108 -14.04 -17.83 1.75
CA MET A 108 -14.87 -18.70 0.91
C MET A 108 -14.60 -20.20 1.16
N LYS A 109 -13.33 -20.61 1.28
CA LYS A 109 -12.97 -22.00 1.61
C LYS A 109 -13.54 -22.42 2.97
N MET A 110 -13.44 -21.57 4.00
CA MET A 110 -13.98 -21.86 5.32
C MET A 110 -15.50 -22.00 5.32
N GLU A 111 -16.20 -21.19 4.52
CA GLU A 111 -17.65 -21.27 4.39
C GLU A 111 -18.09 -22.58 3.70
N ILE A 112 -17.42 -22.95 2.61
CA ILE A 112 -17.67 -24.23 1.91
C ILE A 112 -17.37 -25.42 2.84
N ILE A 113 -16.25 -25.38 3.56
CA ILE A 113 -15.89 -26.44 4.53
C ILE A 113 -16.95 -26.55 5.62
N SER A 114 -17.44 -25.43 6.14
CA SER A 114 -18.49 -25.43 7.17
C SER A 114 -19.78 -26.08 6.67
N GLN A 115 -20.24 -25.73 5.47
CA GLN A 115 -21.43 -26.33 4.86
C GLN A 115 -21.26 -27.84 4.61
N ILE A 116 -20.11 -28.26 4.09
CA ILE A 116 -19.80 -29.69 3.89
C ILE A 116 -19.77 -30.42 5.23
N MET A 117 -19.16 -29.82 6.25
CA MET A 117 -19.05 -30.41 7.58
C MET A 117 -20.42 -30.60 8.23
N GLU A 118 -21.32 -29.62 8.13
CA GLU A 118 -22.70 -29.74 8.62
C GLU A 118 -23.45 -30.89 7.95
N ASN A 119 -23.32 -31.02 6.63
CA ASN A 119 -23.94 -32.10 5.88
C ASN A 119 -23.39 -33.48 6.30
N LEU A 120 -22.07 -33.60 6.39
CA LEU A 120 -21.41 -34.84 6.79
C LEU A 120 -21.66 -35.20 8.26
N TRP A 121 -21.92 -34.22 9.13
CA TRP A 121 -22.19 -34.47 10.55
C TRP A 121 -23.45 -35.31 10.81
N ASN A 122 -24.41 -35.26 9.88
CA ASN A 122 -25.63 -36.07 9.95
C ASN A 122 -25.35 -37.55 9.67
N ASP A 123 -24.25 -37.87 8.97
CA ASP A 123 -23.80 -39.23 8.77
C ASP A 123 -23.24 -39.82 10.08
N ARG A 124 -23.76 -40.98 10.48
CA ARG A 124 -23.40 -41.62 11.75
C ARG A 124 -21.96 -42.16 11.72
N GLU A 125 -21.56 -42.78 10.63
CA GLU A 125 -20.22 -43.37 10.46
C GLU A 125 -19.16 -42.27 10.47
N PHE A 126 -19.42 -41.18 9.75
CA PHE A 126 -18.54 -40.02 9.72
C PHE A 126 -18.37 -39.40 11.11
N ARG A 127 -19.47 -39.18 11.84
CA ARG A 127 -19.45 -38.57 13.18
C ARG A 127 -18.68 -39.41 14.20
N GLU A 128 -18.89 -40.73 14.19
CA GLU A 128 -18.16 -41.66 15.06
C GLU A 128 -16.66 -41.65 14.75
N PHE A 129 -16.30 -41.70 13.47
CA PHE A 129 -14.91 -41.61 13.01
C PHE A 129 -14.26 -40.26 13.37
N PHE A 130 -14.96 -39.15 13.15
CA PHE A 130 -14.47 -37.80 13.45
C PHE A 130 -14.18 -37.62 14.94
N LEU A 131 -15.10 -38.02 15.83
CA LEU A 131 -14.91 -37.96 17.29
C LEU A 131 -13.76 -38.83 17.79
N LYS A 132 -13.45 -39.93 17.08
CA LYS A 132 -12.24 -40.73 17.35
C LYS A 132 -10.98 -39.96 16.98
N LYS A 133 -10.94 -39.35 15.78
CA LYS A 133 -9.79 -38.58 15.31
C LYS A 133 -9.50 -37.31 16.11
N VAL A 134 -10.54 -36.58 16.54
CA VAL A 134 -10.37 -35.40 17.41
C VAL A 134 -9.73 -35.77 18.75
N ARG A 135 -10.00 -36.97 19.29
CA ARG A 135 -9.32 -37.45 20.51
C ARG A 135 -7.85 -37.82 20.31
N GLU A 136 -7.48 -38.23 19.09
CA GLU A 136 -6.09 -38.56 18.72
C GLU A 136 -5.26 -37.29 18.49
N VAL A 137 -5.87 -36.26 17.91
CA VAL A 137 -5.24 -34.95 17.71
C VAL A 137 -5.38 -34.15 19.00
N LYS A 138 -4.34 -34.11 19.84
CA LYS A 138 -4.30 -33.25 21.03
C LYS A 138 -4.47 -31.78 20.61
N LEU A 139 -5.71 -31.31 20.54
CA LEU A 139 -6.00 -29.90 20.35
C LEU A 139 -5.50 -29.17 21.60
N PRO A 140 -4.73 -28.09 21.45
CA PRO A 140 -4.39 -27.25 22.59
C PRO A 140 -5.70 -26.80 23.24
N SER A 141 -5.84 -27.08 24.53
CA SER A 141 -6.92 -26.56 25.35
C SER A 141 -6.96 -25.04 25.20
N ILE A 142 -8.11 -24.52 24.77
CA ILE A 142 -8.42 -23.09 24.68
C ILE A 142 -8.30 -22.45 26.06
#